data_AF-A0A1W2A8X5-F1
#
_entry.id   AF-A0A1W2A8X5-F1
#
_cell.length_a   1.000
_cell.length_b   1.000
_cell.length_c   1.000
_cell.angle_alpha   90.00
_cell.angle_beta   90.00
_cell.angle_gamma   90.00
#
_symmetry.space_group_name_H-M   'P 1'
#
loop_
_entity.id
_entity.type
_entity.pdbx_description
1 polymer ?
#
loop_
_entity_poly.entity_id
_entity_poly.type
_entity_poly.pdbx_seq_one_letter_code
_entity_poly.pdbx_strand_id
1 'polypeptide(L)'
;MGPNIKNERAHGLARQAAAATGKSQTEAVEEALIRLLADYGIGSDEPQLTARTARVHSIVRAYVDTPPGPERAVTDVDDLYDEHTGLPR
;
A
#
# COMPACT_ATOMS: atom_id res chain seq x y z
N MET A 1 1.30 -15.13 12.15
CA MET A 1 0.45 -15.96 13.05
C MET A 1 -0.99 -15.86 12.55
N GLY A 2 -1.66 -17.00 12.37
CA GLY A 2 -2.96 -17.07 11.67
C GLY A 2 -4.18 -17.04 12.60
N PRO A 3 -5.37 -16.74 12.08
CA PRO A 3 -6.61 -16.73 12.84
C PRO A 3 -6.92 -18.14 13.39
N ASN A 4 -7.31 -18.22 14.67
CA ASN A 4 -7.62 -19.49 15.34
C ASN A 4 -9.04 -19.95 14.99
N ILE A 5 -9.22 -20.47 13.77
CA ILE A 5 -10.50 -21.01 13.30
C ILE A 5 -10.58 -22.49 13.70
N LYS A 6 -11.39 -22.81 14.72
CA LYS A 6 -11.57 -24.19 15.24
C LYS A 6 -12.45 -25.09 14.35
N ASN A 7 -12.79 -24.66 13.15
CA ASN A 7 -13.65 -25.38 12.22
C ASN A 7 -12.84 -25.87 11.03
N GLU A 8 -12.70 -27.20 10.90
CA GLU A 8 -11.93 -27.85 9.83
C GLU A 8 -12.36 -27.46 8.42
N ARG A 9 -13.67 -27.28 8.20
CA ARG A 9 -14.20 -26.88 6.90
C ARG A 9 -13.76 -25.46 6.54
N ALA A 10 -13.83 -24.53 7.50
CA ALA A 10 -13.37 -23.16 7.29
C ALA A 10 -11.85 -23.09 7.07
N HIS A 11 -11.09 -23.95 7.75
CA HIS A 11 -9.66 -24.08 7.53
C HIS A 11 -9.32 -24.64 6.13
N GLY A 12 -10.13 -25.58 5.63
CA GLY A 12 -10.05 -26.08 4.25
C GLY A 12 -10.35 -24.99 3.22
N LEU A 13 -11.40 -24.20 3.44
CA LEU A 13 -11.75 -23.07 2.58
C LEU A 13 -10.66 -22.00 2.56
N ALA A 14 -10.07 -21.66 3.71
CA ALA A 14 -8.97 -20.71 3.81
C ALA A 14 -7.74 -21.15 2.99
N ARG A 15 -7.41 -22.45 3.04
CA ARG A 15 -6.34 -23.04 2.21
C ARG A 15 -6.63 -22.92 0.71
N GLN A 16 -7.85 -23.24 0.30
CA GLN A 16 -8.25 -23.16 -1.11
C GLN A 16 -8.25 -21.71 -1.61
N ALA A 17 -8.75 -20.77 -0.81
CA ALA A 17 -8.75 -19.35 -1.12
C ALA A 17 -7.32 -18.82 -1.29
N ALA A 18 -6.41 -19.15 -0.36
CA ALA A 18 -4.99 -18.80 -0.47
C ALA A 18 -4.34 -19.34 -1.74
N ALA A 19 -4.60 -20.61 -2.08
CA ALA A 19 -4.06 -21.22 -3.29
C ALA A 19 -4.58 -20.53 -4.57
N ALA A 20 -5.85 -20.14 -4.60
CA ALA A 20 -6.45 -19.48 -5.74
C ALA A 20 -5.98 -18.03 -5.92
N THR A 21 -5.67 -17.31 -4.83
CA THR A 21 -5.27 -15.89 -4.89
C THR A 21 -3.76 -15.67 -4.83
N GLY A 22 -2.98 -16.70 -4.50
CA GLY A 22 -1.53 -16.58 -4.25
C GLY A 22 -1.18 -15.83 -2.96
N LYS A 23 -2.16 -15.57 -2.08
CA LYS A 23 -1.98 -14.85 -0.82
C LYS A 23 -1.77 -15.79 0.36
N SER A 24 -1.39 -15.26 1.52
CA SER A 24 -1.46 -16.03 2.76
C SER A 24 -2.91 -16.40 3.10
N GLN A 25 -3.13 -17.47 3.87
CA GLN A 25 -4.47 -17.86 4.33
C GLN A 25 -5.17 -16.74 5.10
N THR A 26 -4.43 -15.97 5.88
CA THR A 26 -4.98 -14.82 6.62
C THR A 26 -5.48 -13.74 5.66
N GLU A 27 -4.65 -13.31 4.69
CA GLU A 27 -5.04 -12.28 3.72
C GLU A 27 -6.17 -12.72 2.80
N ALA A 28 -6.20 -14.00 2.41
CA ALA A 28 -7.29 -14.54 1.59
C ALA A 28 -8.62 -14.58 2.36
N VAL A 29 -8.59 -14.92 3.65
CA VAL A 29 -9.77 -14.89 4.53
C VAL A 29 -10.22 -13.46 4.77
N GLU A 30 -9.29 -12.54 5.04
CA GLU A 30 -9.59 -11.12 5.24
C GLU A 30 -10.28 -10.51 4.00
N GLU A 31 -9.73 -10.75 2.81
CA GLU A 31 -10.33 -10.30 1.56
C GLU A 31 -11.73 -10.89 1.32
N ALA A 32 -11.92 -12.19 1.61
CA ALA A 32 -13.23 -12.83 1.48
C ALA A 32 -14.26 -12.22 2.45
N LEU A 33 -13.84 -11.89 3.68
CA LEU A 33 -14.70 -11.24 4.68
C LEU A 33 -15.04 -9.79 4.29
N ILE A 34 -14.08 -9.02 3.76
CA ILE A 34 -14.32 -7.65 3.27
C ILE A 34 -15.39 -7.68 2.18
N ARG A 35 -15.23 -8.56 1.17
CA ARG A 35 -16.21 -8.71 0.09
C ARG A 35 -17.59 -9.12 0.62
N LEU A 36 -17.65 -10.09 1.54
CA LEU A 36 -18.89 -10.52 2.15
C LEU A 36 -19.59 -9.38 2.89
N LEU A 37 -18.86 -8.60 3.69
CA LEU A 37 -19.43 -7.46 4.40
C LEU A 37 -19.91 -6.36 3.46
N ALA A 38 -19.16 -6.09 2.38
CA ALA A 38 -19.57 -5.17 1.32
C ALA A 38 -20.86 -5.62 0.63
N ASP A 39 -21.02 -6.91 0.34
CA ASP A 39 -22.25 -7.48 -0.23
C ASP A 39 -23.46 -7.26 0.69
N TYR A 40 -23.25 -7.20 2.00
CA TYR A 40 -24.28 -6.86 2.99
C TYR A 40 -24.43 -5.36 3.26
N GLY A 41 -23.69 -4.50 2.55
CA GLY A 41 -23.70 -3.05 2.76
C GLY A 41 -23.12 -2.63 4.12
N ILE A 42 -22.36 -3.51 4.77
CA ILE A 42 -21.69 -3.24 6.03
C ILE A 42 -20.31 -2.68 5.70
N GLY A 43 -20.17 -1.37 5.87
CA GLY A 43 -18.94 -0.63 5.54
C GLY A 43 -17.74 -1.18 6.30
N SER A 44 -16.82 -1.80 5.56
CA SER A 44 -15.40 -1.78 5.91
C SER A 44 -14.89 -0.36 5.70
N ASP A 45 -13.79 0.03 6.34
CA ASP A 45 -13.09 1.30 6.14
C ASP A 45 -12.55 1.53 4.70
N GLU A 46 -13.13 0.88 3.68
CA GLU A 46 -12.90 1.09 2.25
C GLU A 46 -12.97 2.54 1.77
N PRO A 47 -13.89 3.42 2.26
CA PRO A 47 -13.78 4.84 1.90
C PRO A 47 -12.48 5.45 2.42
N GLN A 48 -11.96 5.00 3.56
CA GLN A 48 -10.69 5.45 4.12
C GLN A 48 -9.49 4.96 3.30
N LEU A 49 -9.49 3.69 2.88
CA LEU A 49 -8.44 3.11 2.02
C LEU A 49 -8.46 3.75 0.63
N THR A 50 -9.64 3.88 0.03
CA THR A 50 -9.83 4.56 -1.27
C THR A 50 -9.39 6.01 -1.19
N ALA A 51 -9.77 6.74 -0.13
CA ALA A 51 -9.32 8.11 0.10
C ALA A 51 -7.80 8.21 0.32
N ARG A 52 -7.19 7.24 1.01
CA ARG A 52 -5.74 7.18 1.21
C ARG A 52 -5.01 6.95 -0.12
N THR A 53 -5.47 5.99 -0.93
CA THR A 53 -4.91 5.70 -2.25
C THR A 53 -5.07 6.89 -3.20
N ALA A 54 -6.24 7.53 -3.22
CA ALA A 54 -6.49 8.74 -4.00
C ALA A 54 -5.55 9.89 -3.57
N ARG A 55 -5.32 10.07 -2.26
CA ARG A 55 -4.38 11.05 -1.73
C ARG A 55 -2.94 10.77 -2.18
N VAL A 56 -2.47 9.53 -2.11
CA VAL A 56 -1.13 9.15 -2.58
C VAL A 56 -0.97 9.46 -4.07
N HIS A 57 -1.93 9.05 -4.91
CA HIS A 57 -1.88 9.35 -6.33
C HIS A 57 -1.89 10.86 -6.63
N SER A 58 -2.62 11.65 -5.85
CA SER A 58 -2.63 13.11 -6.01
C SER A 58 -1.27 13.75 -5.74
N ILE A 59 -0.54 13.26 -4.72
CA ILE A 59 0.80 13.74 -4.36
C ILE A 59 1.81 13.34 -5.45
N VAL A 60 1.78 12.09 -5.90
CA VAL A 60 2.68 11.61 -6.96
C VAL A 60 2.46 12.41 -8.25
N ARG A 61 1.21 12.65 -8.63
CA ARG A 61 0.90 13.48 -9.80
C ARG A 61 1.43 14.90 -9.64
N ALA A 62 1.17 15.54 -8.50
CA ALA A 62 1.68 16.88 -8.23
C ALA A 62 3.21 16.95 -8.30
N TYR A 63 3.92 15.93 -7.81
CA TYR A 63 5.38 15.85 -7.91
C TYR A 63 5.86 15.70 -9.35
N VAL A 64 5.25 14.81 -10.14
CA VAL A 64 5.61 14.60 -11.55
C VAL A 64 5.32 15.85 -12.40
N ASP A 65 4.23 16.55 -12.10
CA ASP A 65 3.82 17.78 -12.80
C ASP A 65 4.61 19.01 -12.33
N THR A 66 5.41 18.90 -11.27
CA THR A 66 6.26 20.00 -10.80
C THR A 66 7.40 20.20 -11.79
N PRO A 67 7.51 21.38 -12.44
CA PRO A 67 8.64 21.67 -13.32
C PRO A 67 9.94 21.52 -12.55
N PRO A 68 10.99 20.94 -13.14
CA PRO A 68 12.29 20.92 -12.50
C PRO A 68 12.69 22.37 -12.18
N GLY A 69 13.00 22.63 -10.91
CA GLY A 69 13.54 23.92 -10.49
C GLY A 69 14.88 24.19 -11.19
N PRO A 70 15.44 25.41 -11.07
CA PRO A 70 16.77 25.74 -11.61
C PRO A 70 17.92 24.95 -10.94
N GLU A 71 17.60 24.03 -10.04
CA GLU A 71 18.56 23.23 -9.29
C GLU A 71 19.15 22.13 -10.17
N ARG A 72 20.48 22.04 -10.08
CA ARG A 72 21.28 21.02 -10.74
C ARG A 72 20.80 19.64 -10.30
N ALA A 73 20.69 18.69 -11.21
CA ALA A 73 20.31 17.33 -10.86
C ALA A 73 21.32 16.78 -9.85
N VAL A 74 20.86 16.52 -8.62
CA VAL A 74 21.63 15.81 -7.60
C VAL A 74 21.78 14.38 -8.09
N THR A 75 22.99 14.05 -8.55
CA THR A 75 23.36 12.74 -9.07
C THR A 75 24.12 11.91 -8.03
N ASP A 76 24.83 12.57 -7.12
CA ASP A 76 25.52 11.96 -5.98
C ASP A 76 25.33 12.81 -4.71
N VAL A 77 25.62 12.25 -3.54
CA VAL A 77 25.56 12.89 -2.22
C VAL A 77 26.46 14.13 -2.16
N ASP A 78 27.58 14.12 -2.89
CA ASP A 78 28.51 15.25 -2.95
C ASP A 78 27.87 16.51 -3.58
N ASP A 79 26.85 16.36 -4.42
CA ASP A 79 26.14 17.49 -5.04
C ASP A 79 25.33 18.31 -3.99
N LEU A 80 25.09 17.75 -2.79
CA LEU A 80 24.37 18.41 -1.70
C LEU A 80 25.25 19.40 -0.92
N TYR A 81 26.56 19.38 -1.12
CA TYR A 81 27.51 20.21 -0.39
C TYR A 81 28.21 21.20 -1.32
N ASP A 82 28.58 22.36 -0.78
CA ASP A 82 29.40 23.33 -1.48
C ASP A 82 30.85 22.85 -1.54
N GLU A 83 31.44 22.80 -2.73
CA GLU A 83 32.75 22.19 -2.97
C GLU A 83 33.91 22.94 -2.30
N HIS A 84 33.72 24.23 -2.00
CA HIS A 84 34.75 25.08 -1.42
C HIS A 84 34.66 25.18 0.11
N THR A 85 33.44 25.16 0.65
CA THR A 85 33.17 25.35 2.07
C THR A 85 32.81 24.06 2.79
N GLY A 86 32.38 23.01 2.06
CA GLY A 86 31.90 21.75 2.61
C GLY A 86 30.57 21.85 3.37
N LEU A 87 29.91 23.01 3.32
CA LEU A 87 28.62 23.22 3.97
C LEU A 87 27.47 22.75 3.06
N PRO A 88 26.32 22.35 3.63
CA PRO A 88 25.11 22.11 2.83
C PRO A 88 24.75 23.35 2.03
N ARG A 89 24.41 23.15 0.76
CA ARG A 89 23.90 24.23 -0.12
C ARG A 89 22.52 24.71 0.29
#